data_AF-A0A7S2KB38-F1
#
_entry.id   AF-A0A7S2KB38-F1
#
_cell.length_a   1.000
_cell.length_b   1.000
_cell.length_c   1.000
_cell.angle_alpha   90.00
_cell.angle_beta   90.00
_cell.angle_gamma   90.00
#
_symmetry.space_group_name_H-M   'P 1'
#
loop_
_entity.id
_entity.type
_entity.pdbx_description
1 polymer ?
#
loop_
_entity_poly.entity_id
_entity_poly.type
_entity_poly.pdbx_seq_one_letter_code
_entity_poly.pdbx_strand_id
1 'polypeptide(L)'
;VALMLHRCSPLAAERRRRRALLRGYIVPTPAGHSHLLVRDCVAQAARDGIAALQAHVEIDTLNGRPHHHLRDAALAAAGVLGREEKRRALHLNRRAGRSKHTVSFGKTETREYDVGSYLVGKSSLSTPLREDASVDPTSGSCDGRRGCPARVEALEREVGGLFGLVEAQKASLSERFGDLQHHLHEVEDTMCSLAPLENEMNGVISRVPAVEDNF
;
A
#
# COMPACT_ATOMS: atom_id res chain seq x y z
N VAL A 1 -2.04 -31.24 -9.69
CA VAL A 1 -2.36 -29.92 -10.28
C VAL A 1 -2.58 -28.91 -9.16
N ALA A 2 -1.70 -27.92 -9.00
CA ALA A 2 -1.89 -26.85 -8.03
C ALA A 2 -2.82 -25.79 -8.63
N LEU A 3 -4.09 -25.81 -8.24
CA LEU A 3 -5.08 -24.82 -8.66
C LEU A 3 -4.74 -23.48 -7.98
N MET A 4 -4.11 -22.58 -8.72
CA MET A 4 -3.85 -21.21 -8.26
C MET A 4 -5.17 -20.44 -8.25
N LEU A 5 -5.79 -20.34 -7.07
CA LEU A 5 -6.97 -19.50 -6.89
C LEU A 5 -6.62 -18.05 -7.20
N HIS A 6 -7.44 -17.39 -8.03
CA HIS A 6 -7.32 -15.96 -8.29
C HIS A 6 -7.25 -15.19 -6.96
N ARG A 7 -6.30 -14.24 -6.84
CA ARG A 7 -5.97 -13.52 -5.59
C ARG A 7 -7.19 -12.86 -4.94
N CYS A 8 -8.16 -12.45 -5.75
CA CYS A 8 -9.38 -11.77 -5.34
C CYS A 8 -10.62 -12.68 -5.28
N SER A 9 -10.48 -14.00 -5.44
CA SER A 9 -11.62 -14.92 -5.33
C SER A 9 -12.17 -14.98 -3.89
N PRO A 10 -13.47 -15.28 -3.69
CA PRO A 10 -14.05 -15.49 -2.37
C PRO A 10 -13.28 -16.53 -1.54
N LEU A 11 -12.86 -17.63 -2.18
CA LEU A 11 -12.02 -18.66 -1.56
C LEU A 11 -10.65 -18.13 -1.09
N ALA A 12 -10.00 -17.27 -1.88
CA ALA A 12 -8.74 -16.63 -1.49
C ALA A 12 -8.93 -15.63 -0.33
N ALA A 13 -10.07 -14.94 -0.28
CA ALA A 13 -10.44 -14.06 0.83
C ALA A 13 -10.67 -14.87 2.13
N GLU A 14 -11.42 -15.97 2.05
CA GLU A 14 -11.67 -16.86 3.18
C GLU A 14 -10.37 -17.48 3.72
N ARG A 15 -9.48 -17.95 2.83
CA ARG A 15 -8.14 -18.43 3.23
C ARG A 15 -7.32 -17.35 3.93
N ARG A 16 -7.37 -16.10 3.46
CA ARG A 16 -6.69 -14.97 4.10
C ARG A 16 -7.26 -14.69 5.50
N ARG A 17 -8.59 -14.68 5.63
CA ARG A 17 -9.29 -14.51 6.92
C ARG A 17 -8.91 -15.60 7.91
N ARG A 18 -8.95 -16.86 7.50
CA ARG A 18 -8.58 -18.01 8.35
C ARG A 18 -7.14 -17.93 8.83
N ARG A 19 -6.19 -17.58 7.95
CA ARG A 19 -4.78 -17.35 8.35
C ARG A 19 -4.64 -16.19 9.33
N ALA A 20 -5.39 -15.10 9.13
CA ALA A 20 -5.34 -13.96 10.03
C ALA A 20 -5.90 -14.29 11.42
N LEU A 21 -6.98 -15.08 11.50
CA LEU A 21 -7.50 -15.63 12.76
C LEU A 21 -6.46 -16.53 13.46
N LEU A 22 -5.87 -17.49 12.73
CA LEU A 22 -4.86 -18.41 13.28
C LEU A 22 -3.61 -17.70 13.81
N ARG A 23 -3.25 -16.55 13.23
CA ARG A 23 -2.11 -15.73 13.66
C ARG A 23 -2.47 -14.71 14.74
N GLY A 24 -3.71 -14.67 15.20
CA GLY A 24 -4.19 -13.68 16.17
C GLY A 24 -4.23 -12.24 15.64
N TYR A 25 -4.17 -12.05 14.31
CA TYR A 25 -4.33 -10.72 13.70
C TYR A 25 -5.78 -10.25 13.71
N ILE A 26 -6.73 -11.21 13.71
CA ILE A 26 -8.15 -10.95 13.87
C ILE A 26 -8.59 -11.75 15.10
N VAL A 27 -9.31 -11.09 16.00
CA VAL A 27 -9.92 -11.71 17.18
C VAL A 27 -11.42 -11.45 17.09
N PRO A 28 -12.31 -12.41 17.40
CA PRO A 28 -13.75 -12.16 17.41
C PRO A 28 -14.07 -10.97 18.32
N THR A 29 -14.75 -9.97 17.75
CA THR A 29 -15.22 -8.82 18.51
C THR A 29 -16.39 -9.26 19.38
N PRO A 30 -16.40 -8.98 20.71
CA PRO A 30 -17.56 -9.24 21.55
C PRO A 30 -18.79 -8.49 21.02
N ALA A 31 -19.98 -9.07 21.20
CA ALA A 31 -21.22 -8.42 20.77
C ALA A 31 -21.34 -7.01 21.36
N GLY A 32 -21.80 -6.05 20.54
CA GLY A 32 -21.98 -4.66 20.94
C GLY A 32 -20.73 -3.77 20.92
N HIS A 33 -19.55 -4.29 20.57
CA HIS A 33 -18.33 -3.47 20.46
C HIS A 33 -18.17 -2.93 19.02
N SER A 34 -18.09 -1.60 18.89
CA SER A 34 -17.86 -0.88 17.62
C SER A 34 -16.43 -0.32 17.48
N HIS A 35 -15.60 -0.46 18.53
CA HIS A 35 -14.26 0.11 18.60
C HIS A 35 -13.19 -0.99 18.56
N LEU A 36 -12.07 -0.69 17.92
CA LEU A 36 -10.89 -1.56 17.90
C LEU A 36 -9.77 -0.89 18.69
N LEU A 37 -9.22 -1.62 19.66
CA LEU A 37 -7.98 -1.20 20.32
C LEU A 37 -6.83 -1.36 19.33
N VAL A 38 -6.11 -0.27 19.12
CA VAL A 38 -4.94 -0.22 18.25
C VAL A 38 -3.72 0.14 19.09
N ARG A 39 -2.56 -0.42 18.76
CA ARG A 39 -1.31 -0.03 19.41
C ARG A 39 -1.07 1.46 19.20
N ASP A 40 -0.57 2.16 20.22
CA ASP A 40 -0.33 3.61 20.16
C ASP A 40 0.54 4.00 18.96
N CYS A 41 1.55 3.19 18.64
CA CYS A 41 2.45 3.41 17.51
C CYS A 41 1.75 3.40 16.14
N VAL A 42 0.56 2.82 16.02
CA VAL A 42 -0.23 2.79 14.76
C VAL A 42 -1.50 3.64 14.83
N ALA A 43 -1.86 4.15 16.00
CA ALA A 43 -3.12 4.86 16.22
C ALA A 43 -3.27 6.07 15.29
N GLN A 44 -2.22 6.88 15.13
CA GLN A 44 -2.28 8.05 14.26
C GLN A 44 -2.39 7.66 12.78
N ALA A 45 -1.66 6.64 12.33
CA ALA A 45 -1.75 6.15 10.96
C ALA A 45 -3.13 5.57 10.64
N ALA A 46 -3.76 4.89 11.60
CA ALA A 46 -5.13 4.40 11.46
C ALA A 46 -6.13 5.56 11.30
N ARG A 47 -6.04 6.59 12.17
CA ARG A 47 -6.90 7.79 12.07
C ARG A 47 -6.75 8.49 10.72
N ASP A 48 -5.53 8.68 10.25
CA ASP A 48 -5.28 9.33 8.96
C ASP A 48 -5.81 8.49 7.79
N GLY A 49 -5.63 7.17 7.84
CA GLY A 49 -6.17 6.25 6.85
C GLY A 49 -7.69 6.26 6.78
N ILE A 50 -8.36 6.25 7.94
CA ILE A 50 -9.82 6.33 8.03
C ILE A 50 -10.33 7.65 7.46
N ALA A 51 -9.72 8.78 7.84
CA ALA A 51 -10.10 10.09 7.33
C ALA A 51 -9.94 10.19 5.80
N ALA A 52 -8.87 9.63 5.24
CA ALA A 52 -8.68 9.57 3.79
C ALA A 52 -9.72 8.66 3.11
N LEU A 53 -10.09 7.53 3.71
CA LEU A 53 -11.10 6.63 3.15
C LEU A 53 -12.50 7.26 3.17
N GLN A 54 -12.86 7.96 4.24
CA GLN A 54 -14.13 8.70 4.32
C GLN A 54 -14.22 9.76 3.22
N ALA A 55 -13.18 10.59 3.08
CA ALA A 55 -13.10 11.57 2.00
C ALA A 55 -13.17 10.92 0.60
N HIS A 56 -12.63 9.72 0.44
CA HIS A 56 -12.69 8.99 -0.83
C HIS A 56 -14.13 8.58 -1.18
N VAL A 57 -14.87 8.03 -0.20
CA VAL A 57 -16.28 7.64 -0.38
C VAL A 57 -17.15 8.86 -0.70
N GLU A 58 -16.95 9.97 0.01
CA GLU A 58 -17.67 11.22 -0.24
C GLU A 58 -17.42 11.75 -1.66
N ILE A 59 -16.16 11.78 -2.10
CA ILE A 59 -15.81 12.30 -3.43
C ILE A 59 -16.25 11.34 -4.54
N ASP A 60 -16.17 10.02 -4.33
CA ASP A 60 -16.69 9.04 -5.29
C ASP A 60 -18.21 9.12 -5.42
N THR A 61 -18.92 9.46 -4.34
CA THR A 61 -20.35 9.75 -4.37
C THR A 61 -20.63 10.97 -5.25
N LEU A 62 -19.85 12.04 -5.13
CA LEU A 62 -19.96 13.23 -6.00
C LEU A 62 -19.67 12.91 -7.47
N ASN A 63 -18.72 12.02 -7.74
CA ASN A 63 -18.36 11.60 -9.10
C ASN A 63 -19.36 10.61 -9.72
N GLY A 64 -20.23 9.98 -8.91
CA GLY A 64 -21.13 8.92 -9.35
C GLY A 64 -20.44 7.62 -9.77
N ARG A 65 -19.14 7.46 -9.44
CA ARG A 65 -18.37 6.24 -9.76
C ARG A 65 -17.20 6.04 -8.79
N PRO A 66 -16.81 4.79 -8.50
CA PRO A 66 -15.68 4.50 -7.64
C PRO A 66 -14.35 4.76 -8.35
N HIS A 67 -13.34 5.23 -7.60
CA HIS A 67 -11.97 5.35 -8.08
C HIS A 67 -11.01 4.49 -7.23
N HIS A 68 -9.85 4.16 -7.80
CA HIS A 68 -8.86 3.35 -7.09
C HIS A 68 -8.08 4.16 -6.05
N HIS A 69 -7.92 5.46 -6.30
CA HIS A 69 -7.14 6.36 -5.45
C HIS A 69 -7.90 7.65 -5.17
N LEU A 70 -7.83 8.12 -3.92
CA LEU A 70 -8.39 9.40 -3.49
C LEU A 70 -7.87 10.58 -4.32
N ARG A 71 -6.60 10.53 -4.77
CA ARG A 71 -6.03 11.53 -5.67
C ARG A 71 -6.84 11.61 -6.97
N ASP A 72 -7.14 10.48 -7.58
CA ASP A 72 -7.81 10.40 -8.88
C ASP A 72 -9.28 10.80 -8.73
N ALA A 73 -9.93 10.37 -7.65
CA ALA A 73 -11.27 10.82 -7.27
C ALA A 73 -11.35 12.35 -7.15
N ALA A 74 -10.41 12.96 -6.42
CA ALA A 74 -10.37 14.42 -6.22
C ALA A 74 -10.01 15.21 -7.48
N LEU A 75 -9.27 14.61 -8.43
CA LEU A 75 -9.00 15.20 -9.74
C LEU A 75 -10.22 15.10 -10.65
N ALA A 76 -10.91 13.97 -10.66
CA ALA A 76 -12.16 13.78 -11.41
C ALA A 76 -13.26 14.72 -10.92
N ALA A 77 -13.34 14.98 -9.62
CA ALA A 77 -14.32 15.88 -9.02
C ALA A 77 -13.98 17.38 -9.18
N ALA A 78 -12.94 17.77 -9.93
CA ALA A 78 -12.46 19.15 -9.97
C ALA A 78 -13.49 20.18 -10.47
N GLY A 79 -14.51 19.76 -11.22
CA GLY A 79 -15.59 20.63 -11.69
C GLY A 79 -16.71 20.87 -10.66
N VAL A 80 -16.82 20.02 -9.64
CA VAL A 80 -17.86 20.10 -8.60
C VAL A 80 -17.28 20.43 -7.22
N LEU A 81 -16.05 20.03 -6.96
CA LEU A 81 -15.35 20.20 -5.69
C LEU A 81 -14.68 21.57 -5.65
N GLY A 82 -14.92 22.34 -4.58
CA GLY A 82 -14.27 23.64 -4.40
C GLY A 82 -12.74 23.52 -4.33
N ARG A 83 -12.02 24.60 -4.67
CA ARG A 83 -10.54 24.61 -4.68
C ARG A 83 -9.94 24.21 -3.32
N GLU A 84 -10.54 24.69 -2.23
CA GLU A 84 -10.08 24.38 -0.87
C GLU A 84 -10.37 22.93 -0.46
N GLU A 85 -11.53 22.41 -0.83
CA GLU A 85 -11.91 21.01 -0.59
C GLU A 85 -11.00 20.05 -1.34
N LYS A 86 -10.71 20.35 -2.62
CA LYS A 86 -9.72 19.62 -3.43
C LYS A 86 -8.35 19.61 -2.75
N ARG A 87 -7.89 20.77 -2.28
CA ARG A 87 -6.61 20.89 -1.57
C ARG A 87 -6.60 20.05 -0.29
N ARG A 88 -7.70 20.07 0.47
CA ARG A 88 -7.87 19.27 1.70
C ARG A 88 -7.82 17.79 1.40
N ALA A 89 -8.54 17.29 0.39
CA ALA A 89 -8.52 15.89 -0.02
C ALA A 89 -7.11 15.42 -0.42
N LEU A 90 -6.41 16.21 -1.24
CA LEU A 90 -5.02 15.91 -1.63
C LEU A 90 -4.04 15.98 -0.44
N HIS A 91 -4.28 16.85 0.53
CA HIS A 91 -3.49 16.90 1.75
C HIS A 91 -3.73 15.65 2.62
N LEU A 92 -4.99 15.24 2.82
CA LEU A 92 -5.36 14.01 3.54
C LEU A 92 -4.73 12.78 2.89
N ASN A 93 -4.80 12.64 1.57
CA ASN A 93 -4.18 11.53 0.85
C ASN A 93 -2.67 11.45 1.11
N ARG A 94 -1.97 12.59 1.03
CA ARG A 94 -0.53 12.67 1.30
C ARG A 94 -0.20 12.35 2.76
N ARG A 95 -1.00 12.87 3.71
CA ARG A 95 -0.82 12.64 5.14
C ARG A 95 -0.99 11.16 5.47
N ALA A 96 -2.06 10.52 5.00
CA ALA A 96 -2.32 9.10 5.18
C ALA A 96 -1.19 8.24 4.58
N GLY A 97 -0.75 8.53 3.36
CA GLY A 97 0.39 7.86 2.74
C GLY A 97 1.66 7.97 3.58
N ARG A 98 1.98 9.18 4.05
CA ARG A 98 3.15 9.42 4.91
C ARG A 98 3.06 8.64 6.23
N SER A 99 1.94 8.75 6.96
CA SER A 99 1.76 8.06 8.24
C SER A 99 1.85 6.54 8.10
N LYS A 100 1.30 5.97 7.02
CA LYS A 100 1.47 4.55 6.66
C LYS A 100 2.95 4.19 6.51
N HIS A 101 3.70 4.96 5.72
CA HIS A 101 5.12 4.69 5.50
C HIS A 101 5.94 4.83 6.79
N THR A 102 5.65 5.81 7.64
CA THR A 102 6.31 5.97 8.95
C THR A 102 6.20 4.72 9.81
N VAL A 103 5.02 4.09 9.85
CA VAL A 103 4.80 2.83 10.59
C VAL A 103 5.51 1.67 9.90
N SER A 104 5.44 1.56 8.57
CA SER A 104 6.05 0.45 7.82
C SER A 104 7.59 0.43 7.89
N PHE A 105 8.24 1.59 7.94
CA PHE A 105 9.70 1.68 7.97
C PHE A 105 10.30 1.65 9.38
N GLY A 106 9.50 1.39 10.42
CA GLY A 106 10.02 1.21 11.78
C GLY A 106 10.74 2.44 12.34
N LYS A 107 10.52 3.63 11.78
CA LYS A 107 11.07 4.90 12.35
C LYS A 107 10.39 5.29 13.66
N THR A 108 9.41 4.51 14.10
CA THR A 108 8.97 4.57 15.49
C THR A 108 10.09 3.96 16.30
N GLU A 109 10.91 4.83 16.91
CA GLU A 109 11.83 4.46 17.98
C GLU A 109 11.14 3.39 18.82
N THR A 110 11.69 2.19 18.81
CA THR A 110 11.26 1.10 19.66
C THR A 110 11.57 1.54 21.08
N ARG A 111 10.71 2.38 21.67
CA ARG A 111 10.44 2.31 23.10
C ARG A 111 10.07 0.85 23.30
N GLU A 112 10.89 0.11 24.06
CA GLU A 112 10.52 -1.21 24.53
C GLU A 112 9.13 -1.10 25.13
N TYR A 113 8.14 -1.56 24.38
CA TYR A 113 6.78 -1.67 24.88
C TYR A 113 6.83 -2.89 25.77
N ASP A 114 6.87 -2.66 27.08
CA ASP A 114 6.61 -3.70 28.07
C ASP A 114 5.19 -4.23 27.85
N VAL A 115 5.09 -5.31 27.08
CA VAL A 115 3.85 -6.00 26.72
C VAL A 115 3.18 -6.58 27.97
N GLY A 116 3.87 -6.62 29.12
CA GLY A 116 3.34 -7.10 30.40
C GLY A 116 2.31 -6.17 31.07
N SER A 117 2.16 -4.92 30.64
CA SER A 117 1.32 -3.94 31.37
C SER A 117 -0.12 -3.78 30.88
N TYR A 118 -0.51 -4.34 29.72
CA TYR A 118 -1.83 -4.08 29.12
C TYR A 118 -3.00 -4.89 29.71
N LEU A 119 -2.75 -5.81 30.66
CA LEU A 119 -3.80 -6.63 31.28
C LEU A 119 -4.17 -6.22 32.71
N VAL A 120 -3.61 -5.14 33.27
CA VAL A 120 -4.01 -4.68 34.60
C VAL A 120 -4.55 -3.25 34.50
N GLY A 121 -5.87 -3.15 34.43
CA GLY A 121 -6.57 -1.90 34.69
C GLY A 121 -6.16 -1.36 36.06
N LYS A 122 -5.32 -0.32 36.06
CA LYS A 122 -5.11 0.52 37.23
C LYS A 122 -5.58 1.93 36.91
N SER A 123 -6.82 2.16 37.33
CA SER A 123 -7.31 3.45 37.77
C SER A 123 -6.35 4.02 38.83
N SER A 124 -5.50 4.97 38.47
CA SER A 124 -4.95 5.92 39.43
C SER A 124 -4.41 7.16 38.70
N LEU A 125 -5.21 8.22 38.78
CA LEU A 125 -4.78 9.60 38.64
C LEU A 125 -3.62 9.88 39.58
N SER A 126 -2.48 10.30 39.04
CA SER A 126 -1.59 11.37 39.56
C SER A 126 -0.19 11.22 38.96
N THR A 127 0.19 12.11 38.06
CA THR A 127 1.60 12.32 37.68
C THR A 127 2.00 13.71 38.17
N PRO A 128 3.05 13.85 39.00
CA PRO A 128 3.50 15.17 39.44
C PRO A 128 4.24 15.89 38.30
N LEU A 129 4.03 17.21 38.24
CA LEU A 129 4.76 18.15 37.40
C LEU A 129 6.27 18.02 37.71
N ARG A 130 7.06 17.74 36.68
CA ARG A 130 8.52 17.69 36.79
C ARG A 130 9.07 19.07 36.43
N GLU A 131 9.71 19.67 37.42
CA GLU A 131 10.36 20.98 37.37
C GLU A 131 11.50 21.05 36.35
N ASP A 132 11.72 22.28 35.91
CA ASP A 132 12.57 22.76 34.85
C ASP A 132 14.04 22.35 34.98
N ALA A 133 14.57 21.71 33.93
CA ALA A 133 16.00 21.59 33.72
C ALA A 133 16.49 22.79 32.90
N SER A 134 17.16 23.71 33.58
CA SER A 134 17.88 24.85 33.01
C SER A 134 18.96 24.38 32.03
N VAL A 135 18.77 24.66 30.74
CA VAL A 135 19.79 24.49 29.71
C VAL A 135 20.70 25.72 29.74
N ASP A 136 21.96 25.49 30.09
CA ASP A 136 23.04 26.48 30.10
C ASP A 136 23.38 26.93 28.66
N PRO A 137 23.22 28.22 28.30
CA PRO A 137 23.42 28.71 26.93
C PRO A 137 24.88 29.05 26.60
N THR A 138 25.86 28.71 27.43
CA THR A 138 27.20 29.36 27.39
C THR A 138 28.36 28.52 26.83
N SER A 139 28.12 27.39 26.16
CA SER A 139 29.19 26.72 25.39
C SER A 139 29.20 27.20 23.94
N GLY A 140 29.82 28.36 23.72
CA GLY A 140 30.15 28.90 22.41
C GLY A 140 31.16 28.01 21.68
N SER A 141 30.66 27.01 20.95
CA SER A 141 31.37 26.37 19.84
C SER A 141 30.80 26.90 18.53
N CYS A 142 31.43 27.97 18.06
CA CYS A 142 31.24 28.50 16.73
C CYS A 142 31.95 27.60 15.72
N ASP A 143 31.35 26.46 15.33
CA ASP A 143 31.80 25.75 14.10
C ASP A 143 30.83 24.73 13.45
N GLY A 144 29.55 24.71 13.84
CA GLY A 144 28.67 23.58 13.46
C GLY A 144 27.70 23.76 12.29
N ARG A 145 27.40 24.99 11.83
CA ARG A 145 26.17 25.23 11.02
C ARG A 145 26.27 26.26 9.90
N ARG A 146 27.47 26.66 9.47
CA ARG A 146 27.63 27.32 8.16
C ARG A 146 28.20 26.28 7.22
N GLY A 147 27.40 25.95 6.20
CA GLY A 147 27.68 24.89 5.24
C GLY A 147 29.08 25.05 4.66
N CYS A 148 29.97 24.14 5.04
CA CYS A 148 31.26 24.02 4.40
C CYS A 148 30.98 23.62 2.94
N PRO A 149 31.37 24.44 1.93
CA PRO A 149 31.05 24.18 0.53
C PRO A 149 31.50 22.80 0.06
N ALA A 150 32.60 22.28 0.63
CA ALA A 150 33.08 20.92 0.40
C ALA A 150 32.06 19.82 0.75
N ARG A 151 31.20 20.05 1.75
CA ARG A 151 30.16 19.10 2.16
C ARG A 151 28.93 19.15 1.24
N VAL A 152 28.65 20.30 0.65
CA VAL A 152 27.59 20.45 -0.36
C VAL A 152 28.00 19.76 -1.67
N GLU A 153 29.23 19.99 -2.14
CA GLU A 153 29.74 19.33 -3.35
C GLU A 153 29.84 17.81 -3.21
N ALA A 154 30.19 17.31 -2.02
CA ALA A 154 30.19 15.87 -1.75
C ALA A 154 28.79 15.26 -1.84
N LEU A 155 27.78 15.96 -1.28
CA LEU A 155 26.38 15.54 -1.34
C LEU A 155 25.84 15.59 -2.77
N GLU A 156 26.18 16.63 -3.54
CA GLU A 156 25.76 16.76 -4.95
C GLU A 156 26.35 15.64 -5.82
N ARG A 157 27.61 15.26 -5.59
CA ARG A 157 28.22 14.09 -6.25
C ARG A 157 27.53 12.79 -5.88
N GLU A 158 27.19 12.60 -4.61
CA GLU A 158 26.49 11.39 -4.14
C GLU A 158 25.07 11.30 -4.74
N VAL A 159 24.33 12.40 -4.72
CA VAL A 159 22.98 12.48 -5.31
C VAL A 159 23.05 12.28 -6.84
N GLY A 160 24.02 12.88 -7.53
CA GLY A 160 24.23 12.68 -8.96
C GLY A 160 24.52 11.21 -9.31
N GLY A 161 25.33 10.52 -8.49
CA GLY A 161 25.58 9.09 -8.65
C GLY A 161 24.32 8.23 -8.50
N LEU A 162 23.46 8.55 -7.53
CA LEU A 162 22.18 7.86 -7.35
C LEU A 162 21.23 8.06 -8.54
N PHE A 163 21.17 9.28 -9.10
CA PHE A 163 20.37 9.53 -10.31
C PHE A 163 20.88 8.72 -11.52
N GLY A 164 22.19 8.62 -11.70
CA GLY A 164 22.79 7.79 -12.76
C GLY A 164 22.41 6.30 -12.63
N LEU A 165 22.42 5.78 -11.41
CA LEU A 165 22.03 4.39 -11.14
C LEU A 165 20.53 4.14 -11.42
N VAL A 166 19.67 5.10 -11.09
CA VAL A 166 18.22 5.02 -11.38
C VAL A 166 17.95 5.04 -12.88
N GLU A 167 18.59 5.93 -13.65
CA GLU A 167 18.40 5.95 -15.10
C GLU A 167 18.98 4.69 -15.78
N ALA A 168 20.09 4.14 -15.29
CA ALA A 168 20.61 2.86 -15.77
C ALA A 168 19.64 1.69 -15.50
N GLN A 169 19.04 1.64 -14.30
CA GLN A 169 18.01 0.64 -13.98
C GLN A 169 16.76 0.79 -14.85
N LYS A 170 16.34 2.03 -15.12
CA LYS A 170 15.20 2.32 -16.00
C LYS A 170 15.48 1.88 -17.43
N ALA A 171 16.67 2.13 -17.97
CA ALA A 171 17.07 1.64 -19.29
C ALA A 171 17.04 0.11 -19.35
N SER A 172 17.62 -0.58 -18.36
CA SER A 172 17.60 -2.04 -18.30
C SER A 172 16.18 -2.62 -18.18
N LEU A 173 15.28 -1.97 -17.43
CA LEU A 173 13.88 -2.40 -17.34
C LEU A 173 13.13 -2.16 -18.65
N SER A 174 13.42 -1.07 -19.36
CA SER A 174 12.81 -0.77 -20.67
C SER A 174 13.19 -1.82 -21.71
N GLU A 175 14.45 -2.25 -21.74
CA GLU A 175 14.94 -3.32 -22.62
C GLU A 175 14.21 -4.64 -22.35
N ARG A 176 14.17 -5.08 -21.08
CA ARG A 176 13.45 -6.31 -20.67
C ARG A 176 11.96 -6.27 -21.00
N PHE A 177 11.34 -5.09 -20.93
CA PHE A 177 9.93 -4.94 -21.30
C PHE A 177 9.73 -5.10 -22.81
N GLY A 178 10.66 -4.61 -23.62
CA GLY A 178 10.69 -4.85 -25.06
C GLY A 178 10.79 -6.34 -25.40
N ASP A 179 11.70 -7.06 -24.75
CA ASP A 179 11.85 -8.52 -24.94
C ASP A 179 10.57 -9.28 -24.57
N LEU A 180 9.92 -8.88 -23.47
CA LEU A 180 8.66 -9.49 -23.04
C LEU A 180 7.53 -9.24 -24.04
N GLN A 181 7.44 -8.02 -24.59
CA GLN A 181 6.46 -7.70 -25.64
C GLN A 181 6.71 -8.53 -26.90
N HIS A 182 7.97 -8.73 -27.28
CA HIS A 182 8.32 -9.58 -28.42
C HIS A 182 7.86 -11.03 -28.21
N HIS A 183 8.15 -11.63 -27.05
CA HIS A 183 7.69 -12.98 -26.72
C HIS A 183 6.17 -13.12 -26.65
N LEU A 184 5.45 -12.09 -26.18
CA LEU A 184 3.99 -12.10 -26.19
C LEU A 184 3.45 -12.14 -27.62
N HIS A 185 4.02 -11.35 -28.53
CA HIS A 185 3.65 -11.40 -29.94
C HIS A 185 3.96 -12.78 -30.57
N GLU A 186 5.11 -13.39 -30.27
CA GLU A 186 5.43 -14.74 -30.76
C GLU A 186 4.42 -15.80 -30.27
N VAL A 187 3.98 -15.70 -29.02
CA VAL A 187 2.95 -16.59 -28.46
C VAL A 187 1.60 -16.36 -29.15
N GLU A 188 1.21 -15.11 -29.38
CA GLU A 188 -0.04 -14.77 -30.10
C GLU A 188 -0.02 -15.29 -31.55
N ASP A 189 1.09 -15.12 -32.26
CA ASP A 189 1.28 -15.66 -33.61
C ASP A 189 1.20 -17.20 -33.61
N THR A 190 1.83 -17.84 -32.62
CA THR A 190 1.76 -19.30 -32.46
C THR A 190 0.32 -19.76 -32.20
N MET A 191 -0.40 -19.08 -31.30
CA MET A 191 -1.81 -19.41 -31.03
C MET A 191 -2.69 -19.21 -32.27
N CYS A 192 -2.50 -18.14 -33.04
CA CYS A 192 -3.20 -17.93 -34.30
C CYS A 192 -2.92 -19.05 -35.32
N SER A 193 -1.67 -19.56 -35.36
CA SER A 193 -1.28 -20.66 -36.24
C SER A 193 -1.89 -22.01 -35.85
N LEU A 194 -2.29 -22.19 -34.58
CA LEU A 194 -2.92 -23.40 -34.07
C LEU A 194 -4.45 -23.41 -34.26
N ALA A 195 -5.08 -22.26 -34.49
CA ALA A 195 -6.54 -22.17 -34.67
C ALA A 195 -7.09 -23.06 -35.81
N PRO A 196 -6.42 -23.24 -36.97
CA PRO A 196 -6.88 -24.17 -38.00
C PRO A 196 -6.90 -25.64 -37.53
N LEU A 197 -5.92 -26.05 -36.71
CA LEU A 197 -5.85 -27.42 -36.17
C LEU A 197 -6.98 -27.69 -35.18
N GLU A 198 -7.31 -26.71 -34.35
CA GLU A 198 -8.46 -26.80 -33.45
C GLU A 198 -9.78 -26.97 -34.24
N ASN A 199 -9.94 -26.21 -35.33
CA ASN A 199 -11.10 -26.36 -36.22
C ASN A 199 -11.15 -27.72 -36.91
N GLU A 200 -10.01 -28.27 -37.33
CA GLU A 200 -9.91 -29.61 -37.92
C GLU A 200 -10.27 -30.70 -36.91
N MET A 201 -9.72 -30.62 -35.68
CA MET A 201 -10.04 -31.55 -34.59
C MET A 201 -11.53 -31.53 -34.23
N ASN A 202 -12.13 -30.33 -34.11
CA ASN A 202 -13.57 -30.20 -33.86
C ASN A 202 -14.42 -30.74 -35.03
N GLY A 203 -13.94 -30.58 -36.26
CA GLY A 203 -14.53 -31.19 -37.45
C GLY A 203 -14.49 -32.72 -37.42
N VAL A 204 -13.43 -33.33 -36.89
CA VAL A 204 -13.32 -34.79 -36.73
C VAL A 204 -14.25 -35.28 -35.62
N ILE A 205 -14.25 -34.62 -34.46
CA ILE A 205 -15.09 -34.99 -33.31
C ILE A 205 -16.57 -34.97 -33.68
N SER A 206 -17.03 -33.94 -34.41
CA SER A 206 -18.43 -33.84 -34.85
C SER A 206 -18.86 -34.92 -35.86
N ARG A 207 -17.91 -35.62 -36.51
CA ARG A 207 -18.19 -36.73 -37.43
C ARG A 207 -18.20 -38.09 -36.75
N VAL A 208 -17.77 -38.20 -35.50
CA VAL A 208 -17.90 -39.45 -34.75
C VAL A 208 -19.38 -39.64 -34.42
N PRO A 209 -20.06 -40.66 -34.99
CA PRO A 209 -21.46 -40.91 -34.68
C PRO A 209 -21.58 -41.12 -33.17
N ALA A 210 -22.60 -40.50 -32.56
CA ALA A 210 -22.92 -40.73 -31.17
C ALA A 210 -23.10 -42.23 -30.97
N VAL A 211 -22.21 -42.85 -30.21
CA VAL A 211 -22.39 -44.23 -29.77
C VAL A 211 -23.57 -44.16 -28.81
N GLU A 212 -24.74 -44.59 -29.28
CA GLU A 212 -25.89 -44.78 -28.40
C GLU A 212 -25.51 -45.87 -27.41
N ASP A 213 -25.24 -45.45 -26.17
CA ASP A 213 -25.02 -46.34 -25.04
C ASP A 213 -26.31 -47.15 -24.81
N ASN A 214 -26.39 -48.32 -25.45
CA ASN A 214 -27.36 -49.34 -25.12
C ASN A 214 -26.91 -50.04 -23.83
N PHE A 215 -27.24 -49.43 -22.70
CA PHE A 215 -27.22 -50.05 -21.37
C PHE A 215 -28.57 -49.89 -20.69
#